data_AF-A0A1I8HS21-F1
#
_entry.id   AF-A0A1I8HS21-F1
#
_cell.length_a   1.000
_cell.length_b   1.000
_cell.length_c   1.000
_cell.angle_alpha   90.00
_cell.angle_beta   90.00
_cell.angle_gamma   90.00
#
_symmetry.space_group_name_H-M   'P 1'
#
loop_
_entity.id
_entity.type
_entity.pdbx_description
1 polymer ?
#
loop_
_entity_poly.entity_id
_entity_poly.type
_entity_poly.pdbx_seq_one_letter_code
_entity_poly.pdbx_strand_id
1 'polypeptide(L)'
;KLPGRVWFVKALEMYQQQQQSRGIGGGFADRLDESAFYAMAQSLAAALMECSLAEDWRSARALLDASFVFYTMPSNQFTSDRKTYLYNYLKDQGIWQSQRFWTAAFADALEAEQRSRWG
;
A
#
# COMPACT_ATOMS: atom_id res chain seq x y z
N LYS A 1 -9.38 15.92 13.75
CA LYS A 1 -8.88 14.55 13.50
C LYS A 1 -8.73 14.39 12.00
N LEU A 2 -7.57 13.96 11.49
CA LEU A 2 -7.41 13.68 10.06
C LEU A 2 -8.30 12.48 9.67
N PRO A 3 -8.86 12.44 8.45
CA PRO A 3 -9.51 11.23 7.94
C PRO A 3 -8.55 10.03 7.98
N GLY A 4 -9.08 8.82 8.19
CA GLY A 4 -8.27 7.60 8.34
C GLY A 4 -7.30 7.42 7.19
N ARG A 5 -7.77 7.61 5.95
CA ARG A 5 -6.93 7.54 4.74
C ARG A 5 -5.70 8.47 4.76
N VAL A 6 -5.85 9.70 5.25
CA VAL A 6 -4.76 10.71 5.24
C VAL A 6 -3.74 10.40 6.33
N TRP A 7 -4.20 9.93 7.48
CA TRP A 7 -3.31 9.49 8.55
C TRP A 7 -2.49 8.27 8.12
N PHE A 8 -3.11 7.31 7.43
CA PHE A 8 -2.43 6.10 6.97
C PHE A 8 -1.32 6.39 5.95
N VAL A 9 -1.60 7.23 4.94
CA VAL A 9 -0.57 7.64 3.96
C VAL A 9 0.60 8.30 4.67
N LYS A 10 0.33 9.24 5.59
CA LYS A 10 1.38 9.91 6.35
C LYS A 10 2.19 8.95 7.22
N ALA A 11 1.53 7.97 7.85
CA ALA A 11 2.22 6.95 8.64
C ALA A 11 3.14 6.06 7.78
N LEU A 12 2.69 5.70 6.57
CA LEU A 12 3.50 4.96 5.59
C LEU A 12 4.73 5.77 5.12
N GLU A 13 4.55 7.05 4.82
CA GLU A 13 5.65 7.95 4.45
C GLU A 13 6.69 8.07 5.58
N MET A 14 6.23 8.24 6.83
CA MET A 14 7.11 8.30 8.00
C MET A 14 7.89 6.99 8.19
N TYR A 15 7.24 5.84 7.98
CA TYR A 15 7.89 4.54 8.05
C TYR A 15 8.98 4.39 6.97
N GLN A 16 8.68 4.74 5.72
CA GLN A 16 9.65 4.71 4.62
C GLN A 16 10.85 5.62 4.88
N GLN A 17 10.60 6.84 5.38
CA GLN A 17 11.68 7.79 5.71
C GLN A 17 12.57 7.30 6.85
N GLN A 18 11.98 6.61 7.84
CA GLN A 18 12.73 5.97 8.91
C GLN A 18 13.57 4.79 8.42
N GLN A 19 13.10 4.03 7.43
CA GLN A 19 13.87 2.94 6.82
C GLN A 19 15.06 3.44 5.98
N GLN A 20 14.88 4.50 5.18
CA GLN A 20 15.95 5.10 4.37
C GLN A 20 17.16 5.52 5.24
N SER A 21 16.87 5.94 6.48
CA SER A 21 17.88 6.38 7.46
C SER A 21 18.67 5.22 8.09
N ARG A 22 18.21 3.97 7.95
CA ARG A 22 18.83 2.79 8.57
C ARG A 22 19.92 2.13 7.73
N GLY A 23 20.15 2.58 6.49
CA GLY A 23 21.26 2.10 5.64
C GLY A 23 21.22 0.60 5.29
N ILE A 24 20.16 -0.12 5.66
CA ILE A 24 19.93 -1.50 5.24
C ILE A 24 19.11 -1.42 3.96
N GLY A 25 19.73 -1.76 2.83
CA GLY A 25 19.04 -2.07 1.57
C GLY A 25 18.21 -3.35 1.70
N GLY A 26 17.22 -3.34 2.60
CA GLY A 26 16.22 -4.38 2.75
C GLY A 26 15.22 -4.22 1.61
N GLY A 27 14.97 -5.30 0.87
CA GLY A 27 14.19 -5.26 -0.37
C GLY A 27 12.79 -4.66 -0.21
N PHE A 28 12.11 -4.47 -1.34
CA PHE A 28 10.75 -3.92 -1.49
C PHE A 28 9.64 -4.58 -0.64
N ALA A 29 9.95 -5.51 0.26
CA ALA A 29 8.98 -6.25 1.05
C ALA A 29 9.36 -6.35 2.53
N ASP A 30 8.44 -5.96 3.41
CA ASP A 30 8.59 -5.96 4.87
C ASP A 30 7.70 -7.00 5.54
N ARG A 31 8.27 -7.74 6.50
CA ARG A 31 7.54 -8.77 7.24
C ARG A 31 6.84 -8.16 8.45
N LEU A 32 5.57 -8.54 8.61
CA LEU A 32 4.76 -8.29 9.80
C LEU A 32 4.51 -9.60 10.55
N ASP A 33 4.40 -9.53 11.88
CA ASP A 33 3.81 -10.60 12.67
C ASP A 33 2.32 -10.78 12.27
N GLU A 34 1.76 -11.96 12.52
CA GLU A 34 0.40 -12.29 12.07
C GLU A 34 -0.65 -11.31 12.62
N SER A 35 -0.54 -10.92 13.89
CA SER A 35 -1.48 -9.99 14.51
C SER A 35 -1.44 -8.62 13.84
N ALA A 36 -0.24 -8.04 13.66
CA ALA A 36 -0.09 -6.77 12.97
C ALA A 36 -0.51 -6.86 11.50
N PHE A 37 -0.25 -7.98 10.83
CA PHE A 37 -0.64 -8.21 9.44
C PHE A 37 -2.16 -8.12 9.25
N TYR A 38 -2.94 -8.85 10.05
CA TYR A 38 -4.40 -8.83 9.93
C TYR A 38 -5.01 -7.48 10.34
N ALA A 39 -4.47 -6.84 11.38
CA ALA A 39 -4.88 -5.49 11.76
C ALA A 39 -4.60 -4.48 10.65
N MET A 40 -3.45 -4.59 10.00
CA MET A 40 -3.08 -3.73 8.86
C MET A 40 -3.98 -4.01 7.65
N ALA A 41 -4.27 -5.28 7.33
CA ALA A 41 -5.18 -5.64 6.24
C ALA A 41 -6.58 -5.00 6.41
N GLN A 42 -7.16 -5.11 7.60
CA GLN A 42 -8.45 -4.49 7.92
C GLN A 42 -8.41 -2.97 7.80
N SER A 43 -7.35 -2.36 8.33
CA SER A 43 -7.22 -0.90 8.32
C SER A 43 -7.00 -0.35 6.92
N LEU A 44 -6.17 -1.02 6.11
CA LEU A 44 -5.94 -0.66 4.71
C LEU A 44 -7.22 -0.82 3.89
N ALA A 45 -8.02 -1.86 4.16
CA ALA A 45 -9.30 -2.05 3.51
C ALA A 45 -10.28 -0.89 3.77
N ALA A 46 -10.39 -0.46 5.03
CA ALA A 46 -11.20 0.69 5.38
C ALA A 46 -10.69 1.98 4.70
N ALA A 47 -9.37 2.21 4.72
CA ALA A 47 -8.76 3.38 4.10
C ALA A 47 -8.94 3.41 2.57
N LEU A 48 -8.83 2.27 1.87
CA LEU A 48 -9.07 2.17 0.43
C LEU A 48 -10.54 2.44 0.08
N MET A 49 -11.48 1.97 0.90
CA MET A 49 -12.90 2.30 0.75
C MET A 49 -13.14 3.81 0.93
N GLU A 50 -12.56 4.43 1.96
CA GLU A 50 -12.64 5.88 2.14
C GLU A 50 -12.06 6.66 0.96
N CYS A 51 -10.93 6.20 0.38
CA CYS A 51 -10.36 6.81 -0.81
C CYS A 51 -11.30 6.70 -2.01
N SER A 52 -11.93 5.53 -2.18
CA SER A 52 -12.91 5.33 -3.25
C SER A 52 -14.14 6.23 -3.11
N LEU A 53 -14.62 6.46 -1.89
CA LEU A 53 -15.77 7.34 -1.63
C LEU A 53 -15.43 8.82 -1.81
N ALA A 54 -14.19 9.21 -1.48
CA ALA A 54 -13.72 10.58 -1.56
C ALA A 54 -13.04 10.94 -2.90
N GLU A 55 -12.95 9.97 -3.83
CA GLU A 55 -12.17 10.08 -5.08
C GLU A 55 -10.70 10.50 -4.86
N ASP A 56 -10.12 10.08 -3.74
CA ASP A 56 -8.74 10.38 -3.35
C ASP A 56 -7.77 9.34 -3.94
N TRP A 57 -7.58 9.42 -5.26
CA TRP A 57 -6.83 8.41 -6.03
C TRP A 57 -5.34 8.38 -5.71
N ARG A 58 -4.78 9.52 -5.28
CA ARG A 58 -3.38 9.61 -4.89
C ARG A 58 -3.13 8.85 -3.59
N SER A 59 -4.00 9.01 -2.60
CA SER A 59 -3.93 8.23 -1.36
C SER A 59 -4.18 6.75 -1.62
N ALA A 60 -5.17 6.43 -2.46
CA ALA A 60 -5.42 5.06 -2.88
C ALA A 60 -4.19 4.39 -3.50
N ARG A 61 -3.46 5.09 -4.37
CA ARG A 61 -2.26 4.54 -5.02
C ARG A 61 -1.21 4.13 -4.00
N ALA A 62 -0.90 5.00 -3.03
CA ALA A 62 0.08 4.72 -1.99
C ALA A 62 -0.34 3.51 -1.12
N LEU A 63 -1.63 3.38 -0.80
CA LEU A 63 -2.16 2.24 -0.06
C LEU A 63 -2.09 0.93 -0.86
N LEU A 64 -2.36 0.99 -2.17
CA LEU A 64 -2.23 -0.18 -3.05
C LEU A 64 -0.76 -0.61 -3.21
N ASP A 65 0.18 0.33 -3.33
CA ASP A 65 1.61 0.03 -3.36
C ASP A 65 2.05 -0.65 -2.05
N ALA A 66 1.60 -0.16 -0.90
CA ALA A 66 1.86 -0.78 0.40
C ALA A 66 1.35 -2.24 0.49
N SER A 67 0.27 -2.58 -0.24
CA SER A 67 -0.26 -3.95 -0.26
C SER A 67 0.71 -4.99 -0.86
N PHE A 68 1.65 -4.53 -1.69
CA PHE A 68 2.72 -5.35 -2.28
C PHE A 68 4.01 -5.34 -1.46
N VAL A 69 4.13 -4.43 -0.48
CA VAL A 69 5.29 -4.33 0.41
C VAL A 69 5.12 -5.24 1.62
N PHE A 70 4.00 -5.14 2.33
CA PHE A 70 3.86 -5.85 3.60
C PHE A 70 3.38 -7.29 3.41
N TYR A 71 4.04 -8.23 4.11
CA TYR A 71 3.70 -9.65 4.08
C TYR A 71 3.81 -10.29 5.46
N THR A 72 3.20 -11.46 5.62
CA THR A 72 3.44 -12.36 6.76
C THR A 72 3.89 -13.73 6.27
N MET A 73 4.52 -14.50 7.17
CA MET A 73 4.90 -15.90 6.95
C MET A 73 4.22 -16.71 8.04
N PRO A 74 3.09 -17.38 7.73
CA PRO A 74 2.33 -18.09 8.75
C PRO A 74 3.12 -19.30 9.24
N SER A 75 3.09 -19.56 10.54
CA SER A 75 3.90 -20.63 11.16
C SER A 75 3.35 -22.06 10.96
N ASN A 76 2.37 -22.22 10.06
CA ASN A 76 1.75 -23.49 9.69
C ASN A 76 2.79 -24.51 9.19
N GLN A 77 2.78 -25.69 9.81
CA GLN A 77 3.70 -26.83 9.59
C GLN A 77 3.69 -27.41 8.16
N PHE A 78 2.67 -27.11 7.36
CA PHE A 78 2.51 -27.58 5.98
C PHE A 78 2.86 -26.53 4.91
N THR A 79 3.02 -25.24 5.28
CA THR A 79 3.23 -24.14 4.32
C THR A 79 4.27 -23.11 4.77
N SER A 80 5.20 -23.48 5.66
CA SER A 80 5.99 -22.56 6.50
C SER A 80 6.86 -21.52 5.78
N ASP A 81 7.05 -21.61 4.46
CA ASP A 81 8.05 -20.79 3.75
C ASP A 81 7.45 -19.80 2.73
N ARG A 82 6.12 -19.72 2.59
CA ARG A 82 5.50 -18.81 1.62
C ARG A 82 5.10 -17.47 2.22
N LYS A 83 5.60 -16.39 1.61
CA LYS A 83 5.16 -15.02 1.89
C LYS A 83 3.69 -14.85 1.48
N THR A 84 2.87 -14.39 2.42
CA THR A 84 1.49 -13.98 2.17
C THR A 84 1.42 -12.46 2.24
N TYR A 85 1.25 -11.81 1.09
CA TYR A 85 1.17 -10.34 0.99
C TYR A 85 -0.21 -9.82 1.35
N LEU A 86 -0.29 -8.56 1.82
CA LEU A 86 -1.56 -7.87 2.07
C LEU A 86 -2.45 -7.83 0.81
N TYR A 87 -1.85 -7.72 -0.38
CA TYR A 87 -2.53 -7.82 -1.66
C TYR A 87 -3.52 -8.99 -1.73
N ASN A 88 -3.16 -10.17 -1.21
CA ASN A 88 -4.02 -11.36 -1.27
C ASN A 88 -5.37 -11.17 -0.56
N TYR A 89 -5.44 -10.25 0.41
CA TYR A 89 -6.66 -9.92 1.16
C TYR A 89 -7.40 -8.70 0.62
N LEU A 90 -6.73 -7.89 -0.19
CA LEU A 90 -7.25 -6.60 -0.66
C LEU A 90 -7.68 -6.62 -2.13
N LYS A 91 -7.17 -7.57 -2.93
CA LYS A 91 -7.36 -7.66 -4.38
C LYS A 91 -8.82 -7.65 -4.85
N ASP A 92 -9.76 -8.08 -4.00
CA ASP A 92 -11.17 -8.18 -4.34
C ASP A 92 -11.94 -6.87 -4.13
N GLN A 93 -11.28 -5.82 -3.63
CA GLN A 93 -11.91 -4.50 -3.48
C GLN A 93 -12.19 -3.83 -4.82
N GLY A 94 -13.32 -3.11 -4.90
CA GLY A 94 -13.76 -2.47 -6.14
C GLY A 94 -12.77 -1.45 -6.73
N ILE A 95 -11.86 -0.90 -5.90
CA ILE A 95 -10.84 0.05 -6.36
C ILE A 95 -9.88 -0.56 -7.39
N TRP A 96 -9.62 -1.87 -7.31
CA TRP A 96 -8.76 -2.57 -8.28
C TRP A 96 -9.38 -2.64 -9.68
N GLN A 97 -10.71 -2.56 -9.76
CA GLN A 97 -11.46 -2.55 -11.02
C GLN A 97 -11.92 -1.14 -11.43
N SER A 98 -11.58 -0.12 -10.64
CA SER A 98 -12.05 1.25 -10.87
C SER A 98 -11.32 1.89 -12.05
N GLN A 99 -12.05 2.12 -13.14
CA GLN A 99 -11.52 2.85 -14.30
C GLN A 99 -11.05 4.26 -13.91
N ARG A 100 -11.79 4.96 -13.05
CA ARG A 100 -11.44 6.32 -12.59
C ARG A 100 -10.08 6.34 -11.90
N PHE A 101 -9.84 5.37 -11.02
CA PHE A 101 -8.54 5.22 -10.36
C PHE A 101 -7.42 4.99 -11.38
N TRP A 102 -7.59 4.05 -12.30
CA TRP A 102 -6.54 3.74 -13.28
C TRP A 102 -6.25 4.89 -14.24
N THR A 103 -7.28 5.63 -14.66
CA THR A 103 -7.09 6.84 -15.48
C THR A 103 -6.29 7.90 -14.73
N ALA A 104 -6.61 8.15 -13.46
CA ALA A 104 -5.87 9.11 -12.63
C ALA A 104 -4.42 8.66 -12.39
N ALA A 105 -4.21 7.39 -12.00
CA ALA A 105 -2.89 6.84 -11.75
C ALA A 105 -2.01 6.85 -13.01
N PHE A 106 -2.60 6.61 -14.19
CA PHE A 106 -1.88 6.71 -15.46
C PHE A 106 -1.48 8.14 -15.79
N ALA A 107 -2.39 9.11 -15.61
CA ALA A 107 -2.09 10.52 -15.80
C ALA A 107 -0.95 11.00 -14.90
N ASP A 108 -1.01 10.66 -13.60
CA ASP A 108 0.05 10.96 -12.63
C ASP A 108 1.41 10.38 -13.08
N ALA A 109 1.43 9.14 -13.56
CA ALA A 109 2.65 8.49 -14.05
C ALA A 109 3.21 9.18 -15.31
N LEU A 110 2.34 9.59 -16.23
CA LEU A 110 2.73 10.30 -17.45
C LEU A 110 3.33 11.67 -17.12
N GLU A 111 2.72 12.41 -16.20
CA GLU A 111 3.22 13.70 -15.72
C GLU A 111 4.58 13.56 -15.03
N ALA A 112 4.75 12.53 -14.21
CA ALA A 112 6.03 12.23 -13.56
C ALA A 112 7.13 11.96 -14.61
N GLU A 113 6.84 11.15 -15.63
CA GLU A 113 7.78 10.87 -16.72
C GLU A 113 8.14 12.14 -17.50
N GLN A 114 7.16 12.98 -17.83
CA GLN A 114 7.42 14.25 -18.51
C GLN A 114 8.32 15.16 -17.65
N ARG A 115 8.05 15.26 -16.35
CA ARG A 115 8.87 16.06 -15.45
C ARG A 115 10.32 15.57 -15.36
N SER A 116 10.56 14.25 -15.42
CA SER A 116 11.92 13.70 -15.45
C SER A 116 12.64 13.89 -16.78
N ARG A 117 11.91 14.04 -17.89
CA ARG A 117 12.49 14.24 -19.23
C ARG A 117 12.81 15.70 -19.53
N TRP A 118 12.07 16.65 -18.94
CA TRP A 118 12.14 18.08 -19.27
C TRP A 118 12.52 18.98 -18.09
N GLY A 119 12.88 18.41 -16.93
CA GLY A 119 13.35 19.13 -15.73
C GLY A 119 14.75 18.68 -15.33
#